data_AF-A0A7W7YJE5-F1
#
_entry.id   AF-A0A7W7YJE5-F1
#
_cell.length_a   1.000
_cell.length_b   1.000
_cell.length_c   1.000
_cell.angle_alpha   90.00
_cell.angle_beta   90.00
_cell.angle_gamma   90.00
#
_symmetry.space_group_name_H-M   'P 1'
#
loop_
_entity.id
_entity.type
_entity.pdbx_description
1 polymer ?
#
loop_
_entity_poly.entity_id
_entity_poly.type
_entity_poly.pdbx_seq_one_letter_code
_entity_poly.pdbx_strand_id
1 'polypeptide(L)'
;MNTSHLFTAFGPLGTPELIIIAILVLVLFGAKKLPTFARSLGKSMGEFKKAREEFEHELTNAQEEVQRPTIPQTVEKRQPVSSSQDI
;
A
#
# COMPACT_ATOMS: atom_id res chain seq x y z
N MET A 1 0.63 19.19 -53.51
CA MET A 1 1.33 18.01 -52.98
C MET A 1 1.73 18.32 -51.55
N ASN A 2 1.10 17.64 -50.61
CA ASN A 2 0.95 18.10 -49.24
C ASN A 2 2.04 17.42 -48.42
N THR A 3 3.18 18.09 -48.26
CA THR A 3 4.35 17.59 -47.51
C THR A 3 4.31 17.93 -46.01
N SER A 4 3.15 18.34 -45.50
CA SER A 4 2.95 18.73 -44.10
C SER A 4 3.02 17.58 -43.08
N HIS A 5 3.13 16.33 -43.52
CA HIS A 5 3.25 15.17 -42.63
C HIS A 5 4.65 14.96 -42.05
N LEU A 6 5.70 15.58 -42.61
CA LEU A 6 7.07 15.46 -42.11
C LEU A 6 7.40 16.46 -40.98
N PHE A 7 6.62 17.55 -40.85
CA PHE A 7 6.89 18.59 -39.85
C PHE A 7 6.19 18.36 -38.50
N THR A 8 5.23 17.43 -38.42
CA THR A 8 4.64 16.96 -37.15
C THR A 8 5.60 16.03 -36.39
N ALA A 9 6.65 15.53 -37.04
CA ALA A 9 7.57 14.52 -36.50
C ALA A 9 8.53 15.01 -35.39
N PHE A 10 8.56 16.29 -35.04
CA PHE A 10 9.49 16.83 -34.01
C PHE A 10 8.86 17.85 -33.05
N GLY A 11 7.54 17.78 -32.82
CA GLY A 11 6.84 18.43 -31.68
C GLY A 11 6.62 17.44 -30.54
N PRO A 12 6.31 17.89 -29.30
CA PRO A 12 6.34 17.04 -28.10
C PRO A 12 5.35 15.89 -28.28
N LEU A 13 5.87 14.68 -28.55
CA LEU A 13 5.18 13.39 -28.60
C LEU A 13 3.66 13.53 -28.73
N GLY A 14 3.21 13.77 -29.96
CA GLY A 14 1.79 13.88 -30.23
C GLY A 14 1.05 12.58 -29.92
N THR A 15 -0.27 12.67 -29.83
CA THR A 15 -1.15 11.49 -29.78
C THR A 15 -0.89 10.47 -30.91
N PRO A 16 -0.51 10.86 -32.16
CA PRO A 16 -0.19 9.89 -33.21
C PRO A 16 1.01 8.99 -32.89
N GLU A 17 2.11 9.54 -32.36
CA GLU A 17 3.32 8.79 -32.02
C GLU A 17 3.05 7.76 -30.91
N LEU A 18 2.28 8.15 -29.88
CA LEU A 18 1.87 7.22 -28.81
C LEU A 18 0.99 6.08 -29.33
N ILE A 19 0.11 6.35 -30.31
CA ILE A 19 -0.70 5.30 -30.94
C ILE A 19 0.18 4.31 -31.69
N ILE A 20 1.21 4.77 -32.42
CA ILE A 20 2.14 3.89 -33.13
C ILE A 20 2.90 2.99 -32.14
N ILE A 21 3.41 3.57 -31.04
CA ILE A 21 4.09 2.80 -29.99
C ILE A 21 3.12 1.80 -29.34
N ALA A 22 1.89 2.22 -29.04
CA ALA A 22 0.88 1.34 -28.48
C ALA A 22 0.59 0.16 -29.41
N ILE A 23 0.42 0.39 -30.71
CA ILE A 23 0.24 -0.67 -31.71
C ILE A 23 1.43 -1.63 -31.71
N LEU A 24 2.67 -1.11 -31.68
CA LEU A 24 3.87 -1.96 -31.65
C LEU A 24 3.90 -2.85 -30.41
N VAL A 25 3.60 -2.30 -29.23
CA VAL A 25 3.47 -3.05 -27.97
C VAL A 25 2.34 -4.08 -28.07
N LEU A 26 1.19 -3.71 -28.65
CA LEU A 26 0.08 -4.63 -28.87
C LEU A 26 0.43 -5.78 -29.82
N VAL A 27 1.30 -5.57 -30.82
CA VAL A 27 1.76 -6.64 -31.72
C VAL A 27 2.75 -7.56 -31.01
N LEU A 28 3.69 -7.01 -30.25
CA LEU A 28 4.70 -7.79 -29.53
C LEU A 28 4.10 -8.63 -28.39
N PHE A 29 3.21 -8.02 -27.60
CA PHE A 29 2.64 -8.66 -26.42
C PHE A 29 1.23 -9.23 -26.67
N GLY A 30 0.49 -8.70 -27.64
CA GLY A 30 -0.91 -9.05 -27.90
C GLY A 30 -1.90 -8.20 -27.12
N ALA A 31 -3.01 -7.81 -27.78
CA ALA A 31 -4.09 -7.00 -27.20
C ALA A 31 -4.71 -7.58 -25.91
N LYS A 32 -4.65 -8.91 -25.72
CA LYS A 32 -5.17 -9.60 -24.52
C LYS A 32 -4.18 -9.60 -23.34
N LYS A 33 -2.87 -9.44 -23.58
CA LYS A 33 -1.85 -9.52 -22.51
C LYS A 33 -1.74 -8.22 -21.72
N LEU A 34 -1.83 -7.05 -22.37
CA LEU A 34 -1.83 -5.76 -21.69
C LEU A 34 -2.90 -5.62 -20.58
N PRO A 35 -4.20 -5.87 -20.83
CA PRO A 35 -5.22 -5.74 -19.78
C PRO A 35 -5.05 -6.80 -18.68
N THR A 36 -4.59 -8.00 -19.04
CA THR A 36 -4.29 -9.07 -18.06
C THR A 36 -3.13 -8.67 -17.15
N PHE A 37 -2.05 -8.13 -17.72
CA PHE A 37 -0.90 -7.64 -16.99
C PHE A 37 -1.26 -6.47 -16.07
N ALA A 38 -1.98 -5.47 -16.59
CA ALA A 38 -2.48 -4.35 -15.82
C ALA A 38 -3.36 -4.79 -14.64
N ARG A 39 -4.25 -5.77 -14.85
CA ARG A 39 -5.07 -6.35 -13.76
C ARG A 39 -4.22 -7.04 -12.70
N SER A 40 -3.20 -7.81 -13.09
CA SER A 40 -2.31 -8.49 -12.14
C SER A 40 -1.48 -7.50 -11.33
N LEU A 41 -0.87 -6.50 -11.98
CA LEU A 41 -0.15 -5.43 -11.31
C LEU A 41 -1.06 -4.62 -10.40
N GLY A 42 -2.27 -4.28 -10.86
CA GLY A 42 -3.25 -3.53 -10.07
C GLY A 42 -3.66 -4.27 -8.81
N LYS A 43 -3.86 -5.60 -8.89
CA LYS A 43 -4.12 -6.43 -7.72
C LYS A 43 -2.93 -6.42 -6.75
N SER A 44 -1.71 -6.67 -7.24
CA SER A 44 -0.50 -6.65 -6.40
C SER A 44 -0.26 -5.30 -5.75
N MET A 45 -0.44 -4.19 -6.47
CA MET A 45 -0.34 -2.84 -5.93
C MET A 45 -1.44 -2.55 -4.90
N GLY A 46 -2.65 -3.05 -5.11
CA GLY A 46 -3.76 -2.92 -4.17
C GLY A 46 -3.51 -3.65 -2.85
N GLU A 47 -3.04 -4.90 -2.92
CA GLU A 47 -2.66 -5.69 -1.75
C GLU A 47 -1.46 -5.06 -1.01
N PHE A 48 -0.46 -4.60 -1.76
CA PHE A 48 0.68 -3.89 -1.20
C PHE A 48 0.26 -2.61 -0.47
N LYS A 49 -0.67 -1.83 -1.03
CA LYS A 49 -1.20 -0.64 -0.36
C LYS A 49 -1.91 -0.97 0.95
N LYS A 50 -2.75 -2.02 0.96
CA LYS A 50 -3.46 -2.46 2.17
C LYS A 50 -2.50 -2.91 3.27
N ALA A 51 -1.52 -3.74 2.92
CA ALA A 51 -0.51 -4.20 3.86
C ALA A 51 0.25 -3.00 4.47
N ARG A 52 0.65 -2.02 3.64
CA ARG A 52 1.29 -0.80 4.15
C ARG A 52 0.40 -0.03 5.11
N GLU A 53 -0.88 0.13 4.82
CA GLU A 53 -1.83 0.83 5.70
C GLU A 53 -1.98 0.12 7.04
N GLU A 54 -2.11 -1.22 7.03
CA GLU A 54 -2.16 -2.04 8.24
C GLU A 54 -0.88 -1.91 9.09
N PHE A 55 0.30 -1.94 8.46
CA PHE A 55 1.57 -1.70 9.15
C PHE A 55 1.63 -0.30 9.79
N GLU A 56 1.22 0.76 9.10
CA GLU A 56 1.23 2.12 9.68
C GLU A 56 0.26 2.22 10.89
N HIS A 57 -0.90 1.57 10.82
CA HIS A 57 -1.84 1.49 11.94
C HIS A 57 -1.25 0.72 13.14
N GLU A 58 -0.61 -0.42 12.91
CA GLU A 58 0.07 -1.19 13.96
C GLU A 58 1.20 -0.39 14.60
N LEU A 59 2.02 0.29 13.80
CA LEU A 59 3.13 1.12 14.29
C LEU A 59 2.63 2.32 15.11
N THR A 60 1.51 2.91 14.73
CA THR A 60 0.89 4.01 15.47
C THR A 60 0.33 3.53 16.81
N ASN A 61 -0.38 2.39 16.81
CA ASN A 61 -0.94 1.81 18.02
C ASN A 61 0.13 1.30 19.00
N ALA A 62 1.21 0.69 18.48
CA ALA A 62 2.33 0.22 19.29
C ALA A 62 3.07 1.38 19.99
N GLN A 63 3.16 2.55 19.35
CA GLN A 63 3.74 3.75 19.96
C GLN A 63 2.86 4.36 21.06
N GLU A 64 1.54 4.16 20.97
CA GLU A 64 0.58 4.59 21.98
C GLU A 64 0.58 3.62 23.20
N GLU A 65 0.79 2.32 22.96
CA GLU A 65 0.89 1.31 24.03
C GLU A 65 2.19 1.43 24.85
N VAL A 66 3.33 1.76 24.22
CA VAL A 66 4.61 1.98 24.91
C VAL A 66 4.62 3.24 25.79
N GLN A 67 3.71 4.19 25.56
CA GLN A 67 3.57 5.42 26.37
C GLN A 67 2.55 5.30 27.51
N ARG A 68 1.81 4.20 27.64
CA ARG A 68 1.08 3.93 28.89
C ARG A 68 2.07 3.46 29.95
N PRO A 69 2.26 4.17 31.06
CA PRO A 69 2.97 3.60 32.19
C PRO A 69 2.14 2.41 32.67
N THR A 70 2.68 1.21 32.46
CA THR A 70 2.21 -0.01 33.11
C THR A 70 2.29 0.22 34.61
N ILE A 71 1.20 0.70 35.22
CA ILE A 71 0.95 0.50 36.64
C ILE A 71 0.34 -0.91 36.72
N PRO A 72 1.05 -1.91 37.26
CA PRO A 72 0.45 -3.20 37.54
C PRO A 72 -0.58 -2.96 38.65
N GLN A 73 -1.87 -2.95 38.29
CA GLN A 73 -2.95 -3.12 39.26
C GLN A 73 -3.46 -4.55 39.15
N THR A 74 -3.44 -5.26 40.29
CA THR A 74 -3.81 -6.67 40.53
C THR A 74 -2.56 -7.57 40.52
N VAL A 75 -1.94 -7.91 41.66
CA VAL A 75 -2.48 -8.60 42.84
C VAL A 75 -1.79 -8.14 44.13
N GLU A 76 -2.40 -7.24 44.91
CA GLU A 76 -2.15 -7.13 46.37
C GLU A 76 -3.47 -6.77 47.06
N LYS A 77 -4.48 -7.62 46.84
CA LYS A 77 -5.64 -7.70 47.73
C LYS A 77 -5.46 -8.93 48.62
N ARG A 78 -4.45 -8.90 49.49
CA ARG A 78 -4.47 -9.72 50.71
C ARG A 78 -5.11 -8.86 51.79
N GLN A 79 -6.33 -9.25 52.15
CA GLN A 79 -7.07 -8.71 53.28
C GLN A 79 -6.25 -8.76 54.57
N PRO A 80 -6.56 -7.85 55.53
CA PRO A 80 -5.97 -7.90 56.86
C PRO A 80 -6.45 -9.18 57.53
N VAL A 81 -5.53 -10.09 57.86
CA VAL A 81 -5.79 -11.13 58.85
C VAL A 81 -5.78 -10.45 60.21
N SER A 82 -6.93 -9.86 60.54
CA SER A 82 -7.33 -9.61 61.92
C SER A 82 -7.72 -10.94 62.54
N SER A 83 -6.82 -11.54 63.31
CA SER A 83 -7.11 -12.55 64.34
C SER A 83 -5.90 -12.53 65.28
N SER A 84 -6.02 -11.84 66.42
CA SER A 84 -6.21 -12.50 67.73
C SER A 84 -4.97 -13.34 68.07
N GLN A 85 -4.08 -12.80 68.89
CA GLN A 85 -4.14 -13.04 70.34
C GLN A 85 -3.97 -14.54 70.61
N ASP A 86 -2.71 -14.95 70.81
CA ASP A 86 -2.37 -16.10 71.65
C ASP A 86 -0.89 -16.00 72.07
N ILE A 87 -0.73 -15.79 73.39
CA ILE A 87 0.42 -16.04 74.28
C ILE A 87 1.60 -15.06 74.23
#